data_AF-A0A4Y8INN7-F1
#
_entry.id   AF-A0A4Y8INN7-F1
#
_cell.length_a   1.000
_cell.length_b   1.000
_cell.length_c   1.000
_cell.angle_alpha   90.00
_cell.angle_beta   90.00
_cell.angle_gamma   90.00
#
_symmetry.space_group_name_H-M   'P 1'
#
loop_
_entity.id
_entity.type
_entity.pdbx_description
1 polymer ?
#
loop_
_entity_poly.entity_id
_entity_poly.type
_entity_poly.pdbx_seq_one_letter_code
_entity_poly.pdbx_strand_id
1 'polypeptide(L)'
;MKFYASLFMVIIFLITGCTYNETVTIKGKINDVNKKENTFVVYVGDNLTEKQRQRMEYDEDDKFIEAFSVETTNDTVIKGEVNSFNELRMGQKVSIELKGHYDKDLVTIDTLFEQQENLPTYQADGVTIVPYTKKELVDEMTVDKGYYGLYIYNAKEDKSYSNLNDQLQLKRMVISRSNGEGGVKNMKELLDLYNDSTTFIITDDKGIVYKTDKEKELIEFINKLNSKKATK
;
A
#
# COMPACT_ATOMS: atom_id res chain seq x y z
N MET A 1 -21.66 70.88 29.92
CA MET A 1 -20.23 71.23 29.91
C MET A 1 -19.47 70.20 30.76
N LYS A 2 -18.37 69.70 30.19
CA LYS A 2 -17.24 68.97 30.81
C LYS A 2 -17.37 67.46 31.10
N PHE A 3 -16.69 66.71 30.24
CA PHE A 3 -16.11 65.37 30.42
C PHE A 3 -15.10 65.33 31.58
N TYR A 4 -14.96 64.15 32.22
CA TYR A 4 -13.73 63.37 32.51
C TYR A 4 -14.21 62.00 33.06
N ALA A 5 -14.11 60.89 32.31
CA ALA A 5 -12.95 60.00 32.10
C ALA A 5 -12.80 58.88 33.16
N SER A 6 -12.51 57.68 32.64
CA SER A 6 -12.09 56.43 33.31
C SER A 6 -13.20 55.56 33.91
N LEU A 7 -13.19 54.22 33.84
CA LEU A 7 -12.31 53.20 33.27
C LEU A 7 -12.95 51.87 33.75
N PHE A 8 -13.38 50.97 32.86
CA PHE A 8 -13.09 49.53 32.88
C PHE A 8 -14.02 48.78 31.93
N MET A 9 -13.40 48.40 30.82
CA MET A 9 -13.82 47.40 29.87
C MET A 9 -13.64 46.03 30.52
N VAL A 10 -14.70 45.23 30.66
CA VAL A 10 -14.60 43.77 30.72
C VAL A 10 -15.70 43.20 29.84
N ILE A 11 -15.39 43.13 28.55
CA ILE A 11 -16.10 42.28 27.61
C ILE A 11 -15.71 40.86 28.00
N ILE A 12 -16.62 40.12 28.61
CA ILE A 12 -16.50 38.67 28.77
C ILE A 12 -16.73 38.08 27.38
N PHE A 13 -15.70 38.09 26.54
CA PHE A 13 -15.56 37.10 25.49
C PHE A 13 -15.27 35.79 26.21
N LEU A 14 -16.33 35.05 26.55
CA LEU A 14 -16.23 33.61 26.67
C LEU A 14 -15.84 33.14 25.27
N ILE A 15 -14.54 33.10 25.01
CA ILE A 15 -13.95 32.26 23.98
C ILE A 15 -14.32 30.85 24.45
N THR A 16 -15.47 30.37 24.01
CA THR A 16 -15.68 28.95 23.79
C THR A 16 -14.61 28.57 22.78
N GLY A 17 -13.41 28.27 23.27
CA GLY A 17 -12.45 27.47 22.56
C GLY A 17 -13.13 26.12 22.41
N CYS A 18 -13.98 25.99 21.39
CA CYS A 18 -14.15 24.71 20.74
C CYS A 18 -12.75 24.37 20.24
N THR A 19 -11.94 23.74 21.10
CA THR A 19 -10.89 22.85 20.64
C THR A 19 -11.62 21.87 19.74
N TYR A 20 -11.57 22.14 18.45
CA TYR A 20 -11.92 21.20 17.41
C TYR A 20 -10.94 20.04 17.58
N ASN A 21 -11.27 19.10 18.46
CA ASN A 21 -10.69 17.77 18.45
C ASN A 21 -11.29 17.05 17.23
N GLU A 22 -10.95 17.53 16.03
CA GLU A 22 -11.25 16.78 14.82
C GLU A 22 -10.29 15.61 14.77
N THR A 23 -10.75 14.45 15.23
CA THR A 23 -10.07 13.20 14.93
C THR A 23 -10.23 12.94 13.44
N VAL A 24 -9.13 12.98 12.70
CA VAL A 24 -9.12 12.68 11.27
C VAL A 24 -8.70 11.23 11.07
N THR A 25 -9.43 10.51 10.22
CA THR A 25 -9.08 9.13 9.86
C THR A 25 -8.43 9.08 8.48
N ILE A 26 -7.17 8.68 8.41
CA ILE A 26 -6.40 8.54 7.18
C ILE A 26 -6.17 7.06 6.87
N LYS A 27 -6.34 6.67 5.59
CA LYS A 27 -6.09 5.30 5.12
C LYS A 27 -4.80 5.27 4.32
N GLY A 28 -3.97 4.25 4.53
CA GLY A 28 -2.72 4.10 3.81
C GLY A 28 -2.16 2.69 3.93
N LYS A 29 -0.88 2.55 3.59
CA LYS A 29 -0.07 1.34 3.78
C LYS A 29 1.15 1.69 4.61
N ILE A 30 1.53 0.81 5.53
CA ILE A 30 2.79 0.96 6.27
C ILE A 30 3.94 0.83 5.28
N ASN A 31 4.77 1.84 5.19
CA ASN A 31 5.99 1.83 4.39
C ASN A 31 7.20 1.36 5.21
N ASP A 32 7.30 1.76 6.48
CA ASP A 32 8.35 1.31 7.39
C ASP A 32 7.90 1.32 8.85
N VAL A 33 8.58 0.58 9.73
CA VAL A 33 8.29 0.51 11.18
C VAL A 33 9.57 0.57 12.00
N ASN A 34 9.71 1.61 12.82
CA ASN A 34 10.77 1.75 13.80
C ASN A 34 10.30 1.29 15.19
N LYS A 35 10.68 0.06 15.55
CA LYS A 35 10.33 -0.55 16.85
C LYS A 35 11.01 0.10 18.06
N LYS A 36 12.13 0.80 17.87
CA LYS A 36 12.84 1.45 18.98
C LYS A 36 12.17 2.74 19.41
N GLU A 37 11.62 3.47 18.43
CA GLU A 37 11.01 4.78 18.64
C GLU A 37 9.48 4.71 18.73
N ASN A 38 8.90 3.52 18.54
CA ASN A 38 7.45 3.33 18.46
C ASN A 38 6.79 4.18 17.36
N THR A 39 7.49 4.34 16.24
CA THR A 39 7.04 5.09 15.07
C THR A 39 6.91 4.20 13.84
N PHE A 40 6.07 4.60 12.90
CA PHE A 40 5.95 3.95 11.60
C PHE A 40 5.60 4.96 10.52
N VAL A 41 6.08 4.70 9.30
CA VAL A 41 5.83 5.55 8.14
C VAL A 41 4.64 5.03 7.37
N VAL A 42 3.78 5.94 6.92
CA VAL A 42 2.54 5.64 6.20
C VAL A 42 2.60 6.30 4.84
N TYR A 43 2.45 5.50 3.78
CA TYR A 43 2.20 5.99 2.43
C TYR A 43 0.69 5.96 2.16
N VAL A 44 0.13 7.11 1.77
CA VAL A 44 -1.31 7.25 1.47
C VAL A 44 -1.56 7.11 -0.03
N GLY A 45 -0.75 7.79 -0.85
CA GLY A 45 -0.90 7.82 -2.29
C GLY A 45 0.02 8.86 -2.93
N ASP A 46 -0.05 8.96 -4.26
CA ASP A 46 0.65 9.99 -5.01
C ASP A 46 -0.30 10.68 -6.01
N ASN A 47 0.10 11.89 -6.42
CA ASN A 47 -0.59 12.69 -7.43
C ASN A 47 -0.04 12.42 -8.85
N LEU A 48 0.74 11.37 -9.06
CA LEU A 48 1.27 11.04 -10.38
C LEU A 48 0.17 10.43 -11.25
N THR A 49 0.16 10.83 -12.52
CA THR A 49 -0.64 10.14 -13.52
C THR A 49 -0.05 8.77 -13.82
N GLU A 50 -0.89 7.84 -14.31
CA GLU A 50 -0.44 6.50 -14.68
C GLU A 50 0.71 6.51 -15.71
N LYS A 51 0.70 7.47 -16.63
CA LYS A 51 1.78 7.65 -17.61
C LYS A 51 3.11 8.04 -16.94
N GLN A 52 3.06 8.94 -15.96
CA GLN A 52 4.25 9.37 -15.22
C GLN A 52 4.83 8.22 -14.41
N ARG A 53 3.98 7.42 -13.74
CA ARG A 53 4.42 6.22 -13.02
C ARG A 53 5.08 5.20 -13.93
N GLN A 54 4.46 4.87 -15.07
CA GLN A 54 4.98 3.85 -15.98
C GLN A 54 6.28 4.25 -16.67
N ARG A 55 6.50 5.55 -16.91
CA ARG A 55 7.68 6.07 -17.61
C ARG A 55 8.77 6.56 -16.67
N MET A 56 8.52 6.53 -15.35
CA MET A 56 9.34 7.21 -14.35
C MET A 56 9.60 8.66 -14.75
N GLU A 57 8.56 9.31 -15.29
CA GLU A 57 8.61 10.67 -15.84
C GLU A 57 8.08 11.63 -14.78
N TYR A 58 8.88 11.80 -13.73
CA TYR A 58 8.66 12.75 -12.65
C TYR A 58 10.03 13.23 -12.16
N ASP A 59 10.08 14.46 -11.67
CA ASP A 59 11.26 14.97 -10.97
C ASP A 59 11.24 14.39 -9.56
N GLU A 60 12.28 13.66 -9.15
CA GLU A 60 12.34 13.06 -7.81
C GLU A 60 12.33 14.12 -6.70
N ASP A 61 12.70 15.36 -7.03
CA ASP A 61 12.65 16.54 -6.14
C ASP A 61 11.26 17.19 -6.06
N ASP A 62 10.31 16.82 -6.93
CA ASP A 62 8.95 17.31 -6.87
C ASP A 62 8.13 16.63 -5.75
N LYS A 63 7.30 17.44 -5.09
CA LYS A 63 6.40 16.95 -4.03
C LYS A 63 5.10 16.42 -4.62
N PHE A 64 4.99 15.10 -4.76
CA PHE A 64 3.77 14.45 -5.27
C PHE A 64 3.27 13.28 -4.41
N ILE A 65 3.98 12.90 -3.35
CA ILE A 65 3.60 11.77 -2.49
C ILE A 65 2.95 12.28 -1.22
N GLU A 66 1.80 11.74 -0.85
CA GLU A 66 1.25 11.90 0.49
C GLU A 66 1.78 10.78 1.39
N ALA A 67 2.69 11.14 2.30
CA ALA A 67 3.25 10.24 3.29
C ALA A 67 3.64 10.99 4.56
N PHE A 68 3.62 10.30 5.70
CA PHE A 68 3.96 10.88 7.00
C PHE A 68 4.42 9.82 8.00
N SER A 69 5.12 10.25 9.04
CA SER A 69 5.48 9.45 10.20
C SER A 69 4.35 9.49 11.24
N VAL A 70 4.11 8.37 11.89
CA VAL A 70 3.13 8.23 12.96
C VAL A 70 3.82 7.81 14.24
N GLU A 71 3.65 8.64 15.27
CA GLU A 71 4.08 8.35 16.63
C GLU A 71 2.95 7.64 17.40
N THR A 72 3.29 6.53 18.03
CA THR A 72 2.38 5.84 18.95
C THR A 72 2.80 6.05 20.39
N THR A 73 1.81 6.18 21.26
CA THR A 73 1.99 6.31 22.71
C THR A 73 1.36 5.13 23.43
N ASN A 74 1.57 5.02 24.74
CA ASN A 74 0.99 3.93 25.54
C ASN A 74 -0.55 3.87 25.46
N ASP A 75 -1.19 5.00 25.18
CA ASP A 75 -2.65 5.10 25.06
C ASP A 75 -3.16 4.83 23.63
N THR A 76 -2.26 4.66 22.64
CA THR A 76 -2.64 4.42 21.25
C THR A 76 -3.22 3.02 21.10
N VAL A 77 -4.48 2.92 20.65
CA VAL A 77 -5.17 1.63 20.48
C VAL A 77 -4.79 1.00 19.13
N ILE A 78 -4.25 -0.22 19.16
CA ILE A 78 -3.95 -0.99 17.94
C ILE A 78 -4.91 -2.18 17.85
N LYS A 79 -5.61 -2.31 16.73
CA LYS A 79 -6.65 -3.34 16.51
C LYS A 79 -6.70 -3.81 15.07
N GLY A 80 -7.45 -4.89 14.82
CA GLY A 80 -7.67 -5.44 13.47
C GLY A 80 -6.98 -6.79 13.29
N GLU A 81 -6.29 -6.96 12.15
CA GLU A 81 -5.55 -8.19 11.83
C GLU A 81 -4.43 -8.49 12.84
N VAL A 82 -3.83 -7.45 13.42
CA VAL A 82 -2.91 -7.55 14.56
C VAL A 82 -3.35 -6.59 15.67
N ASN A 83 -2.89 -6.80 16.90
CA ASN A 83 -3.39 -6.08 18.08
C ASN A 83 -2.29 -5.39 18.90
N SER A 84 -1.05 -5.41 18.41
CA SER A 84 0.08 -4.76 19.09
C SER A 84 1.02 -4.04 18.11
N PHE A 85 1.71 -3.03 18.62
CA PHE A 85 2.69 -2.27 17.83
C PHE A 85 3.81 -3.16 17.29
N ASN A 86 4.23 -4.14 18.10
CA ASN A 86 5.31 -5.06 17.74
C ASN A 86 4.97 -5.96 16.54
N GLU A 87 3.69 -6.19 16.27
CA GLU A 87 3.25 -6.98 15.12
C GLU A 87 3.07 -6.18 13.83
N LEU A 88 3.18 -4.85 13.89
CA LEU A 88 3.13 -4.00 12.70
C LEU A 88 4.27 -4.33 11.74
N ARG A 89 3.96 -4.39 10.44
CA ARG A 89 4.88 -4.75 9.37
C ARG A 89 4.63 -3.88 8.13
N MET A 90 5.70 -3.61 7.39
CA MET A 90 5.63 -3.01 6.05
C MET A 90 4.62 -3.74 5.17
N GLY A 91 3.85 -2.97 4.40
CA GLY A 91 2.82 -3.45 3.48
C GLY A 91 1.43 -3.66 4.10
N GLN A 92 1.26 -3.62 5.42
CA GLN A 92 -0.06 -3.69 6.05
C GLN A 92 -0.90 -2.47 5.67
N LYS A 93 -2.17 -2.68 5.30
CA LYS A 93 -3.12 -1.57 5.12
C LYS A 93 -3.57 -1.09 6.49
N VAL A 94 -3.64 0.23 6.64
CA VAL A 94 -3.95 0.87 7.92
C VAL A 94 -5.02 1.92 7.75
N SER A 95 -5.82 2.09 8.80
CA SER A 95 -6.71 3.23 9.02
C SER A 95 -6.30 3.86 10.34
N ILE A 96 -5.87 5.11 10.30
CA ILE A 96 -5.19 5.79 11.40
C ILE A 96 -6.03 6.97 11.84
N GLU A 97 -6.41 6.96 13.11
CA GLU A 97 -7.10 8.06 13.78
C GLU A 97 -6.02 8.98 14.36
N LEU A 98 -5.84 10.16 13.76
CA LEU A 98 -4.84 11.15 14.16
C LEU A 98 -5.38 12.11 15.23
N LYS A 99 -4.52 12.49 16.16
CA LYS A 99 -4.80 13.52 17.17
C LYS A 99 -4.58 14.91 16.57
N GLY A 100 -5.56 15.78 16.76
CA GLY A 100 -5.44 17.20 16.41
C GLY A 100 -5.59 17.46 14.91
N HIS A 101 -5.09 18.61 14.45
CA HIS A 101 -5.24 19.02 13.07
C HIS A 101 -4.37 18.19 12.12
N TYR A 102 -4.95 17.81 10.99
CA TYR A 102 -4.25 17.12 9.92
C TYR A 102 -4.23 18.01 8.67
N ASP A 103 -3.01 18.33 8.23
CA ASP A 103 -2.76 18.98 6.96
C ASP A 103 -2.21 17.97 5.97
N LYS A 104 -2.85 17.86 4.80
CA LYS A 104 -2.34 17.01 3.73
C LYS A 104 -1.09 17.65 3.12
N ASP A 105 0.07 17.14 3.51
CA ASP A 105 1.37 17.53 2.98
C ASP A 105 1.88 16.52 1.96
N LEU A 106 2.36 17.05 0.83
CA LEU A 106 3.07 16.27 -0.17
C LEU A 106 4.58 16.33 0.07
N VAL A 107 5.24 15.21 -0.12
CA VAL A 107 6.68 15.00 0.02
C VAL A 107 7.26 14.42 -1.26
N THR A 108 8.59 14.45 -1.36
CA THR A 108 9.34 13.88 -2.48
C THR A 108 9.52 12.37 -2.32
N ILE A 109 9.95 11.68 -3.37
CA ILE A 109 10.37 10.27 -3.28
C ILE A 109 11.53 10.12 -2.32
N ASP A 110 12.54 11.00 -2.43
CA ASP A 110 13.69 11.00 -1.54
C ASP A 110 13.30 11.16 -0.06
N THR A 111 12.28 11.98 0.23
CA THR A 111 11.78 12.12 1.61
C THR A 111 11.21 10.80 2.14
N LEU A 112 10.50 10.03 1.30
CA LEU A 112 9.91 8.75 1.71
C LEU A 112 10.96 7.65 1.93
N PHE A 113 11.99 7.59 1.11
CA PHE A 113 12.94 6.47 1.10
C PHE A 113 14.28 6.76 1.78
N GLU A 114 14.79 7.99 1.68
CA GLU A 114 16.16 8.33 2.10
C GLU A 114 16.18 9.33 3.28
N GLN A 115 15.14 10.16 3.44
CA GLN A 115 15.10 11.24 4.44
C GLN A 115 13.83 11.19 5.31
N GLN A 116 13.50 10.00 5.83
CA GLN A 116 12.26 9.78 6.58
C GLN A 116 12.11 10.68 7.81
N GLU A 117 13.20 11.17 8.39
CA GLU A 117 13.23 12.13 9.48
C GLU A 117 12.59 13.49 9.13
N ASN A 118 12.50 13.81 7.83
CA ASN A 118 11.89 15.04 7.32
C ASN A 118 10.39 14.87 7.00
N LEU A 119 9.82 13.69 7.22
CA LEU A 119 8.39 13.47 7.04
C LEU A 119 7.58 14.30 8.06
N PRO A 120 6.42 14.84 7.67
CA PRO A 120 5.45 15.33 8.64
C PRO A 120 5.14 14.23 9.66
N THR A 121 5.04 14.60 10.93
CA THR A 121 4.84 13.64 12.02
C THR A 121 3.55 13.93 12.76
N TYR A 122 2.74 12.89 12.97
CA TYR A 122 1.47 12.99 13.68
C TYR A 122 1.37 11.93 14.77
N GLN A 123 0.67 12.26 15.85
CA GLN A 123 0.37 11.30 16.91
C GLN A 123 -0.95 10.58 16.62
N ALA A 124 -0.99 9.26 16.80
CA ALA A 124 -2.22 8.48 16.63
C ALA A 124 -2.99 8.29 17.95
N ASP A 125 -4.31 8.48 17.90
CA ASP A 125 -5.28 7.95 18.86
C ASP A 125 -5.48 6.45 18.67
N GLY A 126 -5.58 6.02 17.42
CA GLY A 126 -5.87 4.63 17.09
C GLY A 126 -5.33 4.20 15.73
N VAL A 127 -4.93 2.94 15.63
CA VAL A 127 -4.47 2.30 14.40
C VAL A 127 -5.26 1.02 14.19
N THR A 128 -6.00 0.96 13.08
CA THR A 128 -6.72 -0.23 12.66
C THR A 128 -6.02 -0.88 11.48
N ILE A 129 -5.60 -2.13 11.63
CA ILE A 129 -4.98 -2.92 10.57
C ILE A 129 -6.07 -3.63 9.77
N VAL A 130 -6.16 -3.27 8.49
CA VAL A 130 -7.23 -3.67 7.59
C VAL A 130 -6.78 -4.85 6.73
N PRO A 131 -7.46 -6.01 6.79
CA PRO A 131 -7.07 -7.16 5.99
C PRO A 131 -7.22 -6.90 4.50
N TYR A 132 -6.36 -7.54 3.70
CA TYR A 132 -6.50 -7.56 2.26
C TYR A 132 -7.70 -8.39 1.81
N THR A 133 -8.28 -8.02 0.67
CA THR A 133 -9.33 -8.78 0.00
C THR A 133 -8.78 -9.44 -1.26
N LYS A 134 -9.42 -10.54 -1.69
CA LYS A 134 -9.08 -11.21 -2.96
C LYS A 134 -9.14 -10.25 -4.14
N LYS A 135 -10.14 -9.36 -4.16
CA LYS A 135 -10.30 -8.36 -5.23
C LYS A 135 -9.10 -7.42 -5.31
N GLU A 136 -8.64 -6.87 -4.18
CA GLU A 136 -7.48 -5.97 -4.17
C GLU A 136 -6.21 -6.68 -4.64
N LEU A 137 -5.99 -7.93 -4.22
CA LEU A 137 -4.83 -8.69 -4.70
C LEU A 137 -4.91 -8.95 -6.21
N VAL A 138 -6.08 -9.33 -6.71
CA VAL A 138 -6.27 -9.54 -8.15
C VAL A 138 -6.07 -8.23 -8.91
N ASP A 139 -6.60 -7.11 -8.42
CA ASP A 139 -6.43 -5.79 -9.03
C ASP A 139 -4.93 -5.41 -9.10
N GLU A 140 -4.14 -5.63 -8.03
CA GLU A 140 -2.67 -5.45 -8.03
C GLU A 140 -1.93 -6.38 -9.01
N MET A 141 -2.55 -7.51 -9.37
CA MET A 141 -1.99 -8.49 -10.30
C MET A 141 -2.45 -8.29 -11.76
N THR A 142 -3.51 -7.53 -12.00
CA THR A 142 -4.00 -7.25 -13.36
C THR A 142 -2.97 -6.47 -14.17
N VAL A 143 -3.03 -6.60 -15.50
CA VAL A 143 -2.13 -5.92 -16.43
C VAL A 143 -2.93 -5.22 -17.52
N ASP A 144 -2.29 -4.32 -18.26
CA ASP A 144 -2.95 -3.61 -19.35
C ASP A 144 -3.55 -4.54 -20.41
N LYS A 145 -4.62 -4.05 -21.03
CA LYS A 145 -5.34 -4.76 -22.10
C LYS A 145 -4.41 -5.23 -23.21
N GLY A 146 -4.52 -6.52 -23.54
CA GLY A 146 -3.72 -7.17 -24.60
C GLY A 146 -2.43 -7.83 -24.10
N TYR A 147 -2.07 -7.60 -22.84
CA TYR A 147 -0.96 -8.23 -22.15
C TYR A 147 -1.43 -9.30 -21.17
N TYR A 148 -0.46 -10.07 -20.67
CA TYR A 148 -0.68 -11.04 -19.60
C TYR A 148 0.37 -10.86 -18.49
N GLY A 149 -0.04 -11.12 -17.25
CA GLY A 149 0.86 -11.25 -16.11
C GLY A 149 1.01 -12.73 -15.73
N LEU A 150 2.22 -13.17 -15.40
CA LEU A 150 2.48 -14.50 -14.85
C LEU A 150 3.01 -14.36 -13.43
N TYR A 151 2.34 -15.02 -12.48
CA TYR A 151 2.71 -15.04 -11.08
C TYR A 151 2.96 -16.48 -10.67
N ILE A 152 4.15 -16.74 -10.15
CA ILE A 152 4.63 -18.05 -9.74
C ILE A 152 4.88 -18.00 -8.24
N TYR A 153 4.05 -18.71 -7.47
CA TYR A 153 4.20 -18.82 -6.02
C TYR A 153 4.70 -20.21 -5.65
N ASN A 154 5.35 -20.34 -4.50
CA ASN A 154 5.96 -21.59 -4.04
C ASN A 154 6.92 -22.18 -5.08
N ALA A 155 7.64 -21.29 -5.76
CA ALA A 155 8.60 -21.66 -6.79
C ALA A 155 9.74 -22.48 -6.18
N LYS A 156 9.93 -23.71 -6.67
CA LYS A 156 11.08 -24.56 -6.29
C LYS A 156 12.41 -23.89 -6.66
N GLU A 157 13.38 -23.93 -5.76
CA GLU A 157 14.66 -23.21 -5.89
C GLU A 157 15.53 -23.69 -7.07
N ASP A 158 15.39 -24.96 -7.44
CA ASP A 158 16.16 -25.63 -8.49
C ASP A 158 15.58 -25.43 -9.90
N LYS A 159 14.40 -24.79 -10.02
CA LYS A 159 13.75 -24.56 -11.30
C LYS A 159 14.02 -23.16 -11.83
N SER A 160 14.55 -23.11 -13.06
CA SER A 160 14.53 -21.89 -13.87
C SER A 160 13.19 -21.75 -14.58
N TYR A 161 12.58 -20.58 -14.48
CA TYR A 161 11.35 -20.22 -15.19
C TYR A 161 11.59 -19.16 -16.28
N SER A 162 12.86 -18.84 -16.58
CA SER A 162 13.25 -17.73 -17.48
C SER A 162 12.71 -17.89 -18.90
N ASN A 163 12.60 -19.13 -19.37
CA ASN A 163 12.07 -19.51 -20.67
C ASN A 163 10.57 -19.20 -20.87
N LEU A 164 9.80 -19.00 -19.79
CA LEU A 164 8.38 -18.65 -19.89
C LEU A 164 8.16 -17.19 -20.33
N ASN A 165 9.12 -16.31 -20.09
CA ASN A 165 9.04 -14.91 -20.49
C ASN A 165 9.15 -14.72 -22.00
N ASP A 166 9.90 -15.58 -22.68
CA ASP A 166 10.10 -15.51 -24.13
C ASP A 166 8.91 -16.09 -24.92
N GLN A 167 8.09 -16.92 -24.28
CA GLN A 167 6.98 -17.64 -24.91
C GLN A 167 5.69 -16.82 -24.97
N LEU A 168 5.55 -15.78 -24.16
CA LEU A 168 4.33 -14.97 -24.10
C LEU A 168 4.76 -13.51 -24.02
N GLN A 169 3.99 -12.58 -24.61
CA GLN A 169 4.16 -11.15 -24.35
C GLN A 169 3.72 -10.82 -22.92
N LEU A 170 4.45 -11.36 -21.94
CA LEU A 170 4.26 -11.08 -20.54
C LEU A 170 4.66 -9.64 -20.31
N LYS A 171 3.70 -8.83 -19.85
CA LYS A 171 4.03 -7.50 -19.34
C LYS A 171 4.70 -7.60 -17.97
N ARG A 172 4.42 -8.67 -17.24
CA ARG A 172 4.94 -8.89 -15.90
C ARG A 172 5.13 -10.37 -15.61
N MET A 173 6.27 -10.71 -15.00
CA MET A 173 6.53 -12.01 -14.42
C MET A 173 6.99 -11.81 -12.98
N VAL A 174 6.31 -12.43 -12.02
CA VAL A 174 6.67 -12.39 -10.60
C VAL A 174 6.92 -13.82 -10.13
N ILE A 175 8.06 -14.03 -9.47
CA ILE A 175 8.43 -15.32 -8.90
C ILE A 175 8.62 -15.14 -7.40
N SER A 176 7.74 -15.76 -6.61
CA SER A 176 7.82 -15.85 -5.16
C SER A 176 8.18 -17.27 -4.74
N ARG A 177 9.29 -17.41 -4.02
CA ARG A 177 9.73 -18.69 -3.43
C ARG A 177 9.05 -19.01 -2.10
N SER A 178 8.38 -18.04 -1.50
CA SER A 178 7.55 -18.22 -0.31
C SER A 178 6.05 -18.23 -0.69
N ASN A 179 5.19 -18.61 0.27
CA ASN A 179 3.72 -18.68 0.18
C ASN A 179 3.01 -17.32 -0.08
N GLY A 180 3.66 -16.39 -0.79
CA GLY A 180 3.31 -14.97 -0.79
C GLY A 180 3.94 -14.32 0.44
N GLU A 181 4.79 -13.33 0.19
CA GLU A 181 5.69 -12.69 1.15
C GLU A 181 5.04 -12.38 2.51
N GLY A 182 5.68 -12.83 3.60
CA GLY A 182 5.60 -12.24 4.94
C GLY A 182 4.29 -12.38 5.74
N GLY A 183 3.26 -13.05 5.21
CA GLY A 183 1.96 -13.24 5.88
C GLY A 183 1.05 -12.00 5.91
N VAL A 184 1.55 -10.83 5.50
CA VAL A 184 0.84 -9.53 5.60
C VAL A 184 -0.37 -9.42 4.66
N LYS A 185 -0.28 -10.01 3.47
CA LYS A 185 -1.34 -9.93 2.46
C LYS A 185 -2.27 -11.14 2.47
N ASN A 186 -1.98 -12.15 3.30
CA ASN A 186 -2.67 -13.45 3.32
C ASN A 186 -2.91 -14.05 1.91
N MET A 187 -1.91 -13.93 1.03
CA MET A 187 -2.04 -14.33 -0.38
C MET A 187 -2.41 -15.80 -0.54
N LYS A 188 -1.91 -16.66 0.35
CA LYS A 188 -2.18 -18.09 0.37
C LYS A 188 -3.67 -18.40 0.40
N GLU A 189 -4.40 -17.82 1.35
CA GLU A 189 -5.83 -18.06 1.52
C GLU A 189 -6.63 -17.32 0.45
N LEU A 190 -6.30 -16.05 0.16
CA LEU A 190 -7.09 -15.23 -0.75
C LEU A 190 -6.98 -15.66 -2.23
N LEU A 191 -5.82 -16.19 -2.64
CA LEU A 191 -5.58 -16.67 -4.00
C LEU A 191 -5.72 -18.19 -4.13
N ASP A 192 -6.04 -18.88 -3.03
CA ASP A 192 -6.13 -20.34 -2.96
C ASP A 192 -4.84 -21.00 -3.50
N LEU A 193 -3.68 -20.60 -2.97
CA LEU A 193 -2.37 -21.11 -3.38
C LEU A 193 -2.20 -22.57 -2.94
N TYR A 194 -1.57 -23.39 -3.77
CA TYR A 194 -1.30 -24.80 -3.45
C TYR A 194 -0.23 -24.92 -2.37
N ASN A 195 -0.47 -25.79 -1.38
CA ASN A 195 0.39 -25.94 -0.20
C ASN A 195 1.76 -26.54 -0.51
N ASP A 196 1.79 -27.56 -1.35
CA ASP A 196 2.96 -28.44 -1.55
C ASP A 196 3.46 -28.43 -3.01
N SER A 197 2.95 -27.49 -3.81
CA SER A 197 3.30 -27.35 -5.22
C SER A 197 3.39 -25.88 -5.63
N THR A 198 4.17 -25.64 -6.68
CA THR A 198 4.24 -24.33 -7.33
C THR A 198 2.83 -23.95 -7.80
N THR A 199 2.38 -22.74 -7.50
CA THR A 199 1.14 -22.19 -8.05
C THR A 199 1.48 -21.24 -9.19
N PHE A 200 0.96 -21.51 -10.38
CA PHE A 200 1.01 -20.61 -11.53
C PHE A 200 -0.32 -19.90 -11.68
N ILE A 201 -0.30 -18.56 -11.73
CA ILE A 201 -1.47 -17.72 -11.97
C ILE A 201 -1.18 -16.84 -13.19
N ILE A 202 -2.09 -16.84 -14.16
CA ILE A 202 -2.08 -15.89 -15.27
C ILE A 202 -3.21 -14.89 -15.10
N THR A 203 -2.90 -13.61 -15.25
CA THR A 203 -3.86 -12.50 -15.25
C THR A 203 -3.89 -11.76 -16.59
N ASP A 204 -5.02 -11.10 -16.86
CA ASP A 204 -5.20 -10.11 -17.93
C ASP A 204 -5.78 -8.80 -17.35
N ASP A 205 -6.38 -7.94 -18.20
CA ASP A 205 -7.02 -6.68 -17.81
C ASP A 205 -8.31 -6.85 -17.00
N LYS A 206 -8.80 -8.08 -16.84
CA LYS A 206 -10.05 -8.40 -16.14
C LYS A 206 -9.85 -9.20 -14.86
N GLY A 207 -8.65 -9.72 -14.62
CA GLY A 207 -8.34 -10.50 -13.43
C GLY A 207 -7.60 -11.80 -13.74
N ILE A 208 -7.79 -12.80 -12.88
CA ILE A 208 -7.22 -14.14 -13.07
C ILE A 208 -7.96 -14.86 -14.19
N VAL A 209 -7.24 -15.28 -15.22
CA VAL A 209 -7.78 -16.04 -16.36
C VAL A 209 -7.38 -17.51 -16.33
N TYR A 210 -6.35 -17.86 -15.56
CA TYR A 210 -5.87 -19.23 -15.46
C TYR A 210 -5.10 -19.45 -14.15
N LYS A 211 -5.28 -20.63 -13.56
CA LYS A 211 -4.50 -21.10 -12.40
C LYS A 211 -4.24 -22.60 -12.54
N THR A 212 -3.02 -23.03 -12.29
CA THR A 212 -2.64 -24.46 -12.25
C THR A 212 -1.44 -24.66 -11.34
N ASP A 213 -1.21 -25.89 -10.88
CA ASP A 213 0.04 -26.34 -10.27
C ASP A 213 0.92 -27.17 -11.23
N LYS A 214 0.46 -27.37 -12.47
CA LYS A 214 1.14 -28.20 -13.47
C LYS A 214 1.73 -27.36 -14.58
N GLU A 215 3.06 -27.40 -14.67
CA GLU A 215 3.83 -26.70 -15.70
C GLU A 215 3.41 -27.07 -17.14
N LYS A 216 3.06 -28.33 -17.39
CA LYS A 216 2.56 -28.77 -18.71
C LYS A 216 1.26 -28.06 -19.10
N GLU A 217 0.32 -27.95 -18.17
CA GLU A 217 -0.97 -27.29 -18.44
C GLU A 217 -0.78 -25.77 -18.64
N LEU A 218 0.16 -25.16 -17.90
CA LEU A 218 0.58 -23.78 -18.12
C LEU A 218 1.10 -23.56 -19.55
N ILE A 219 2.03 -24.41 -20.01
CA ILE A 219 2.62 -24.31 -21.35
C ILE A 219 1.55 -24.50 -22.44
N GLU A 220 0.64 -25.47 -22.27
CA GLU A 220 -0.48 -25.68 -23.19
C GLU A 220 -1.40 -24.45 -23.28
N PHE A 221 -1.71 -23.84 -22.12
CA PHE A 221 -2.50 -22.61 -22.08
C PHE A 221 -1.80 -21.46 -22.80
N ILE A 222 -0.49 -21.25 -22.55
CA ILE A 222 0.31 -20.22 -23.23
C ILE A 222 0.32 -20.44 -24.76
N ASN A 223 0.54 -21.66 -25.22
CA ASN A 223 0.53 -22.00 -26.65
C ASN A 223 -0.84 -21.71 -27.30
N LYS A 224 -1.93 -21.94 -26.58
CA LYS A 224 -3.29 -21.60 -27.03
C LYS A 224 -3.51 -20.10 -27.14
N LEU A 225 -2.91 -19.30 -26.25
CA LEU A 225 -2.97 -17.84 -26.35
C LEU A 225 -2.23 -17.32 -27.57
N ASN A 226 -1.05 -17.88 -27.87
CA ASN A 226 -0.23 -17.46 -29.01
C ASN A 226 -0.88 -17.80 -30.35
N SER A 227 -1.47 -18.99 -30.50
CA SER A 227 -2.15 -19.39 -31.74
C SER A 227 -3.38 -18.52 -32.04
N LYS A 228 -4.10 -18.06 -31.02
CA LYS A 228 -5.21 -17.10 -31.17
C LYS A 228 -4.75 -15.69 -31.57
N LYS A 229 -3.53 -15.29 -31.22
CA LYS A 229 -2.95 -14.01 -31.65
C LYS A 229 -2.49 -14.08 -33.11
N ALA A 230 -1.94 -15.21 -33.56
CA ALA A 230 -1.46 -15.40 -34.94
C ALA A 230 -2.57 -15.45 -36.02
N THR A 231 -3.84 -15.55 -35.60
CA THR A 231 -5.02 -15.65 -36.49
C THR A 231 -5.86 -14.36 -36.54
N LYS A 232 -5.40 -13.28 -35.90
CA LYS A 232 -5.96 -11.92 -35.99
C LYS A 232 -5.03 -11.00 -36.73
#